data_AF-A0A521W6V8-F1
#
_entry.id   AF-A0A521W6V8-F1
#
_cell.length_a   1.000
_cell.length_b   1.000
_cell.length_c   1.000
_cell.angle_alpha   90.00
_cell.angle_beta   90.00
_cell.angle_gamma   90.00
#
_symmetry.space_group_name_H-M   'P 1'
#
loop_
_entity.id
_entity.type
_entity.pdbx_description
1 polymer ?
#
loop_
_entity_poly.entity_id
_entity_poly.type
_entity_poly.pdbx_seq_one_letter_code
_entity_poly.pdbx_strand_id
1 'polypeptide(L)'
;MRRSKIHGRGVFATQPIRGGRRIVEYIGERVSHPEADRRYEDKAADDAHTFLFIVDAKTVVDAGVGGNAARYINHSCAPNCEAVITGGRIWIKSLRNIEPGEELHYNYRIGRCKDDPPDADEIYGCRCGAPRCRGTMLVGRRRRQPR
;
A
#
# COMPACT_ATOMS: atom_id res chain seq x y z
N MET A 1 -10.50 -2.07 13.21
CA MET A 1 -9.50 -1.01 12.91
C MET A 1 -9.27 -0.20 14.18
N ARG A 2 -8.04 0.24 14.44
CA ARG A 2 -7.68 1.09 15.59
C ARG A 2 -6.55 2.03 15.22
N ARG A 3 -6.18 2.97 16.10
CA ARG A 3 -5.02 3.85 15.90
C ARG A 3 -3.76 2.99 15.73
N SER A 4 -2.98 3.28 14.70
CA SER A 4 -1.73 2.58 14.41
C SER A 4 -0.55 3.31 15.07
N LYS A 5 0.49 2.56 15.42
CA LYS A 5 1.79 3.13 15.81
C LYS A 5 2.59 3.61 14.60
N ILE A 6 2.27 3.12 13.39
CA ILE A 6 2.93 3.48 12.14
C ILE A 6 2.37 4.80 11.62
N HIS A 7 1.07 4.83 11.35
CA HIS A 7 0.42 6.01 10.77
C HIS A 7 -1.11 5.93 10.89
N GLY A 8 -1.76 7.01 11.34
CA GLY A 8 -3.21 7.16 11.38
C GLY A 8 -3.95 5.95 11.95
N ARG A 9 -4.70 5.24 11.09
CA ARG A 9 -5.41 4.00 11.41
C ARG A 9 -4.67 2.80 10.85
N GLY A 10 -4.79 1.67 11.54
CA GLY A 10 -4.31 0.37 11.09
C GLY A 10 -5.40 -0.69 11.10
N VAL A 11 -5.17 -1.75 10.33
CA VAL A 11 -5.99 -2.97 10.34
C VAL A 11 -5.29 -4.02 11.19
N PHE A 12 -6.03 -4.67 12.07
CA PHE A 12 -5.48 -5.63 13.02
C PHE A 12 -6.25 -6.94 12.93
N ALA A 13 -5.55 -8.06 13.06
CA ALA A 13 -6.17 -9.37 13.08
C ALA A 13 -7.04 -9.51 14.34
N THR A 14 -8.28 -9.98 14.19
CA THR A 14 -9.18 -10.30 15.31
C THR A 14 -9.20 -11.77 15.65
N GLN A 15 -8.61 -12.60 14.79
CA GLN A 15 -8.52 -14.05 14.90
C GLN A 15 -7.20 -14.50 14.28
N PRO A 16 -6.71 -15.72 14.58
CA PRO A 16 -5.50 -16.24 13.97
C PRO A 16 -5.64 -16.35 12.45
N ILE A 17 -4.63 -15.87 11.71
CA ILE A 17 -4.57 -15.97 10.24
C ILE A 17 -3.37 -16.82 9.88
N ARG A 18 -3.61 -17.96 9.21
CA ARG A 18 -2.52 -18.81 8.70
C ARG A 18 -1.73 -18.12 7.59
N GLY A 19 -0.43 -18.40 7.51
CA GLY A 19 0.42 -17.97 6.39
C GLY A 19 -0.09 -18.49 5.05
N GLY A 20 0.06 -17.69 4.00
CA GLY A 20 -0.38 -18.03 2.64
C GLY A 20 -1.85 -17.73 2.34
N ARG A 21 -2.65 -17.33 3.33
CA ARG A 21 -4.09 -17.10 3.19
C ARG A 21 -4.38 -15.73 2.57
N ARG A 22 -5.30 -15.69 1.59
CA ARG A 22 -5.93 -14.42 1.15
C ARG A 22 -6.84 -13.91 2.26
N ILE A 23 -6.54 -12.73 2.78
CA ILE A 23 -7.22 -12.11 3.92
C ILE A 23 -8.40 -11.29 3.43
N VAL A 24 -8.14 -10.36 2.52
CA VAL A 24 -9.12 -9.39 2.04
C VAL A 24 -8.74 -8.94 0.63
N GLU A 25 -9.74 -8.64 -0.19
CA GLU A 25 -9.51 -7.95 -1.45
C GLU A 25 -9.34 -6.45 -1.23
N TYR A 26 -8.40 -5.83 -1.92
CA TYR A 26 -8.31 -4.38 -2.01
C TYR A 26 -9.27 -3.90 -3.11
N ILE A 27 -10.39 -3.33 -2.70
CA ILE A 27 -11.43 -2.84 -3.62
C ILE A 27 -11.48 -1.32 -3.64
N GLY A 28 -12.07 -0.79 -4.70
CA GLY A 28 -12.27 0.62 -4.96
C GLY A 28 -12.81 0.80 -6.38
N GLU A 29 -12.99 2.04 -6.78
CA GLU A 29 -13.36 2.35 -8.16
C GLU A 29 -12.19 2.02 -9.10
N ARG A 30 -12.51 1.48 -10.28
CA ARG A 30 -11.51 1.17 -11.32
C ARG A 30 -11.46 2.31 -12.32
N VAL A 31 -10.31 2.95 -12.42
CA VAL A 31 -10.08 4.12 -13.27
C VAL A 31 -8.85 3.91 -14.16
N SER A 32 -8.73 4.74 -15.19
CA SER A 32 -7.51 4.80 -16.01
C SER A 32 -6.39 5.52 -15.26
N HIS A 33 -5.13 5.36 -15.72
CA HIS A 33 -3.99 6.10 -15.15
C HIS A 33 -4.19 7.63 -15.25
N PRO A 34 -4.58 8.22 -16.39
CA PRO A 34 -4.81 9.66 -16.47
C PRO A 34 -5.92 10.18 -15.54
N GLU A 35 -6.98 9.40 -15.34
CA GLU A 35 -8.04 9.81 -14.40
C GLU A 35 -7.58 9.68 -12.95
N ALA A 36 -6.76 8.66 -12.62
CA ALA A 36 -6.14 8.57 -11.31
C ALA A 36 -5.19 9.75 -11.04
N ASP A 37 -4.38 10.14 -12.02
CA ASP A 37 -3.49 11.30 -11.92
C ASP A 37 -4.30 12.60 -11.73
N ARG A 38 -5.33 12.83 -12.56
CA ARG A 38 -6.21 14.00 -12.48
C ARG A 38 -6.87 14.16 -11.10
N ARG A 39 -7.27 13.05 -10.46
CA ARG A 39 -7.90 13.07 -9.13
C ARG A 39 -6.96 13.47 -8.00
N TYR A 40 -5.66 13.27 -8.19
CA TYR A 40 -4.64 13.50 -7.17
C TYR A 40 -3.70 14.67 -7.52
N GLU A 41 -3.90 15.33 -8.66
CA GLU A 41 -3.13 16.50 -9.13
C GLU A 41 -3.26 17.70 -8.18
N ASP A 42 -4.48 18.00 -7.73
CA ASP A 42 -4.78 19.16 -6.87
C ASP A 42 -4.84 18.82 -5.37
N LYS A 43 -4.23 17.71 -4.96
CA LYS A 43 -4.23 17.36 -3.54
C LYS A 43 -3.48 18.40 -2.73
N ALA A 44 -4.13 18.85 -1.65
CA ALA A 44 -3.51 19.75 -0.69
C ALA A 44 -2.20 19.12 -0.16
N ALA A 45 -1.17 19.94 0.03
CA ALA A 45 0.16 19.47 0.43
C ALA A 45 0.16 18.70 1.76
N ASP A 46 -0.86 18.89 2.59
CA ASP A 46 -1.08 18.19 3.86
C ASP A 46 -1.89 16.89 3.74
N ASP A 47 -2.52 16.62 2.58
CA ASP A 47 -3.23 15.38 2.29
C ASP A 47 -2.34 14.35 1.57
N ALA A 48 -1.43 13.73 2.33
CA ALA A 48 -0.55 12.68 1.81
C ALA A 48 -1.25 11.31 1.58
N HIS A 49 -2.58 11.20 1.72
CA HIS A 49 -3.26 9.90 1.67
C HIS A 49 -3.57 9.42 0.24
N THR A 50 -2.66 8.67 -0.37
CA THR A 50 -2.93 8.04 -1.68
C THR A 50 -3.48 6.63 -1.53
N PHE A 51 -4.70 6.39 -2.04
CA PHE A 51 -5.37 5.08 -2.03
C PHE A 51 -5.39 4.41 -3.41
N LEU A 52 -4.39 4.73 -4.23
CA LEU A 52 -4.24 4.20 -5.58
C LEU A 52 -3.44 2.90 -5.57
N PHE A 53 -3.93 1.90 -6.31
CA PHE A 53 -3.25 0.65 -6.53
C PHE A 53 -3.25 0.29 -8.01
N ILE A 54 -2.07 0.19 -8.63
CA ILE A 54 -1.94 -0.19 -10.04
C ILE A 54 -2.20 -1.69 -10.20
N VAL A 55 -3.24 -2.04 -10.96
CA VAL A 55 -3.55 -3.44 -11.31
C VAL A 55 -2.73 -3.87 -12.53
N ASP A 56 -2.73 -3.04 -13.57
CA ASP A 56 -2.07 -3.31 -14.85
C ASP A 56 -1.78 -2.00 -15.61
N ALA A 57 -1.35 -2.11 -16.87
CA ALA A 57 -0.97 -0.98 -17.71
C ALA A 57 -2.13 -0.02 -18.05
N LYS A 58 -3.38 -0.43 -17.84
CA LYS A 58 -4.58 0.36 -18.16
C LYS A 58 -5.39 0.71 -16.92
N THR A 59 -5.30 -0.09 -15.86
CA THR A 59 -6.22 -0.01 -14.73
C THR A 59 -5.50 0.34 -13.42
N VAL A 60 -6.04 1.34 -12.74
CA VAL A 60 -5.75 1.69 -11.35
C VAL A 60 -7.03 1.49 -10.52
N VAL A 61 -6.89 0.97 -9.31
CA VAL A 61 -7.97 0.93 -8.32
C VAL A 61 -7.78 2.10 -7.36
N ASP A 62 -8.78 2.97 -7.26
CA ASP A 62 -8.85 4.08 -6.30
C ASP A 62 -9.78 3.69 -5.14
N ALA A 63 -9.19 3.31 -4.00
CA ALA A 63 -9.96 2.96 -2.81
C ALA A 63 -10.43 4.17 -1.99
N GLY A 64 -10.14 5.39 -2.46
CA GLY A 64 -10.80 6.61 -1.97
C GLY A 64 -12.30 6.56 -2.23
N VAL A 65 -12.71 6.02 -3.38
CA VAL A 65 -14.10 5.86 -3.82
C VAL A 65 -14.50 4.39 -3.76
N GLY A 66 -15.54 4.05 -3.01
CA GLY A 66 -16.07 2.67 -2.94
C GLY A 66 -15.11 1.64 -2.31
N GLY A 67 -14.05 2.08 -1.63
CA GLY A 67 -13.07 1.19 -1.01
C GLY A 67 -13.52 0.54 0.29
N ASN A 68 -12.74 -0.43 0.77
CA ASN A 68 -12.99 -1.12 2.05
C ASN A 68 -11.85 -0.88 3.07
N ALA A 69 -11.88 -1.62 4.18
CA ALA A 69 -10.89 -1.50 5.24
C ALA A 69 -9.44 -1.75 4.79
N ALA A 70 -9.21 -2.44 3.66
CA ALA A 70 -7.87 -2.73 3.15
C ALA A 70 -7.05 -1.46 2.82
N ARG A 71 -7.72 -0.33 2.56
CA ARG A 71 -7.07 0.97 2.34
C ARG A 71 -6.31 1.52 3.54
N TYR A 72 -6.59 1.00 4.75
CA TYR A 72 -5.90 1.37 5.98
C TYR A 72 -4.82 0.37 6.42
N ILE A 73 -4.45 -0.57 5.56
CA ILE A 73 -3.33 -1.49 5.84
C ILE A 73 -2.03 -0.75 5.55
N ASN A 74 -1.23 -0.53 6.59
CA ASN A 74 -0.06 0.35 6.54
C ASN A 74 1.15 -0.27 5.83
N HIS A 75 2.12 0.60 5.51
CA HIS A 75 3.42 0.21 5.01
C HIS A 75 4.28 -0.43 6.11
N SER A 76 5.03 -1.49 5.76
CA SER A 76 6.18 -1.92 6.56
C SER A 76 7.34 -2.43 5.70
N CYS A 77 8.57 -2.13 6.11
CA CYS A 77 9.79 -2.70 5.54
C CYS A 77 10.04 -4.15 5.99
N ALA A 78 9.37 -4.61 7.05
CA ALA A 78 9.34 -6.00 7.49
C ALA A 78 7.89 -6.51 7.49
N PRO A 79 7.29 -6.72 6.30
CA PRO A 79 5.86 -6.95 6.17
C PRO A 79 5.44 -8.34 6.66
N ASN A 80 4.20 -8.49 7.16
CA ASN A 80 3.55 -9.78 7.43
C ASN A 80 2.51 -10.15 6.35
N CYS A 81 2.22 -9.23 5.42
CA CYS A 81 1.35 -9.42 4.27
C CYS A 81 2.03 -9.00 2.96
N GLU A 82 1.53 -9.52 1.85
CA GLU A 82 1.83 -9.08 0.49
C GLU A 82 0.55 -8.77 -0.28
N ALA A 83 0.65 -7.87 -1.26
CA ALA A 83 -0.41 -7.67 -2.25
C ALA A 83 -0.12 -8.53 -3.48
N VAL A 84 -1.09 -9.35 -3.88
CA VAL A 84 -1.00 -10.23 -5.05
C VAL A 84 -2.13 -9.90 -6.03
N ILE A 85 -1.79 -9.79 -7.31
CA ILE A 85 -2.77 -9.52 -8.37
C ILE A 85 -3.12 -10.85 -9.02
N THR A 86 -4.40 -11.18 -9.09
CA THR A 86 -4.88 -12.42 -9.74
C THR A 86 -6.21 -12.15 -10.41
N GLY A 87 -6.31 -12.42 -11.71
CA GLY A 87 -7.55 -12.18 -12.49
C GLY A 87 -8.00 -10.72 -12.47
N GLY A 88 -7.05 -9.77 -12.50
CA GLY A 88 -7.34 -8.33 -12.45
C GLY A 88 -7.81 -7.79 -11.08
N ARG A 89 -7.76 -8.62 -10.03
CA ARG A 89 -8.14 -8.27 -8.65
C ARG A 89 -6.92 -8.24 -7.74
N ILE A 90 -6.92 -7.34 -6.75
CA ILE A 90 -5.81 -7.18 -5.80
C ILE A 90 -6.20 -7.86 -4.49
N TRP A 91 -5.42 -8.83 -4.06
CA TRP A 91 -5.64 -9.54 -2.80
C TRP A 91 -4.50 -9.26 -1.83
N ILE A 92 -4.86 -9.01 -0.58
CA ILE A 92 -3.90 -8.99 0.52
C ILE A 92 -3.79 -10.42 1.05
N LYS A 93 -2.57 -10.96 1.04
CA LYS A 93 -2.26 -12.33 1.43
C LYS A 93 -1.24 -12.32 2.57
N SER A 94 -1.42 -13.18 3.57
CA SER A 94 -0.44 -13.33 4.67
C SER A 94 0.84 -14.03 4.18
N LEU A 95 1.99 -13.57 4.68
CA LEU A 95 3.30 -14.18 4.43
C LEU A 95 3.68 -15.22 5.50
N ARG A 96 3.15 -15.06 6.71
CA ARG A 96 3.34 -15.94 7.87
C ARG A 96 2.04 -16.08 8.64
N ASN A 97 2.05 -16.91 9.69
CA ASN A 97 0.97 -16.89 10.68
C ASN A 97 0.91 -15.52 11.37
N ILE A 98 -0.29 -15.01 11.59
CA ILE A 98 -0.56 -13.72 12.22
C ILE A 98 -1.52 -13.96 13.39
N GLU A 99 -1.10 -13.57 14.58
CA GLU A 99 -1.85 -13.73 15.81
C GLU A 99 -2.92 -12.63 15.99
N PRO A 100 -3.99 -12.90 16.75
CA PRO A 100 -4.95 -11.88 17.14
C PRO A 100 -4.24 -10.67 17.79
N GLY A 101 -4.61 -9.47 17.35
CA GLY A 101 -4.04 -8.22 17.83
C GLY A 101 -2.80 -7.73 17.08
N GLU A 102 -2.20 -8.52 16.18
CA GLU A 102 -1.14 -8.04 15.30
C GLU A 102 -1.68 -7.08 14.22
N GLU A 103 -0.92 -6.04 13.88
CA GLU A 103 -1.24 -5.12 12.79
C GLU A 103 -0.89 -5.77 11.44
N LEU A 104 -1.79 -5.70 10.47
CA LEU A 104 -1.51 -6.10 9.10
C LEU A 104 -0.75 -4.97 8.41
N HIS A 105 0.33 -5.31 7.72
CA HIS A 105 1.12 -4.36 6.96
C HIS A 105 1.84 -5.05 5.80
N TYR A 106 1.96 -4.34 4.67
CA TYR A 106 2.65 -4.82 3.47
C TYR A 106 3.62 -3.77 2.94
N ASN A 107 4.54 -4.18 2.07
CA ASN A 107 5.40 -3.23 1.38
C ASN A 107 4.65 -2.62 0.18
N TYR A 108 4.39 -1.32 0.23
CA TYR A 108 3.69 -0.57 -0.83
C TYR A 108 4.40 -0.60 -2.19
N ARG A 109 5.71 -0.83 -2.23
CA ARG A 109 6.52 -0.85 -3.46
C ARG A 109 6.33 0.41 -4.33
N ILE A 110 6.21 1.58 -3.70
CA ILE A 110 6.17 2.88 -4.38
C ILE A 110 7.50 3.08 -5.08
N GLY A 111 7.50 3.12 -6.42
CA GLY A 111 8.72 3.31 -7.20
C GLY A 111 9.12 4.77 -7.24
N ARG A 112 10.43 5.03 -7.31
CA ARG A 112 10.94 6.37 -7.61
C ARG A 112 10.68 6.78 -9.05
N CYS A 113 10.27 8.03 -9.25
CA CYS A 113 10.17 8.67 -10.55
C CYS A 113 11.43 9.52 -10.83
N LYS A 114 11.61 9.89 -12.11
CA LYS A 114 12.73 10.75 -12.52
C LYS A 114 12.56 12.20 -12.05
N ASP A 115 11.31 12.61 -11.84
CA ASP A 115 10.90 13.95 -11.45
C ASP A 115 10.58 14.04 -9.94
N ASP A 116 10.96 13.03 -9.16
CA ASP A 116 10.86 13.08 -7.69
C ASP A 116 11.70 14.26 -7.17
N PRO A 117 11.16 15.07 -6.24
CA PRO A 117 11.89 16.21 -5.70
C PRO A 117 13.10 15.72 -4.86
N PRO A 118 14.12 16.58 -4.63
CA PRO A 118 15.32 16.20 -3.88
C PRO A 118 15.04 15.66 -2.46
N ASP A 119 13.95 16.11 -1.85
CA ASP A 119 13.47 15.74 -0.51
C ASP A 119 12.42 14.62 -0.53
N ALA A 120 12.26 13.89 -1.64
CA ALA A 120 11.27 12.82 -1.77
C ALA A 120 11.38 11.75 -0.67
N ASP A 121 12.58 11.46 -0.18
CA ASP A 121 12.74 10.49 0.92
C ASP A 121 12.19 10.98 2.26
N GLU A 122 12.14 12.30 2.47
CA GLU A 122 11.53 12.92 3.65
C GLU A 122 10.00 12.95 3.49
N ILE A 123 9.52 13.35 2.31
CA ILE A 123 8.08 13.34 1.96
C ILE A 123 7.48 11.94 2.13
N TYR A 124 8.18 10.92 1.61
CA TYR A 124 7.78 9.53 1.70
C TYR A 124 8.43 8.79 2.89
N GLY A 125 8.77 9.52 3.96
CA GLY A 125 9.43 8.98 5.15
C GLY A 125 8.69 7.78 5.75
N CYS A 126 9.43 6.71 6.02
CA CYS A 126 8.88 5.47 6.56
C CYS A 126 8.96 5.43 8.08
N ARG A 127 7.79 5.26 8.72
CA ARG A 127 7.64 5.21 10.19
C ARG A 127 7.26 3.81 10.71
N CYS A 128 7.62 2.75 9.98
CA CYS A 128 7.16 1.40 10.31
C CYS A 128 7.81 0.76 11.55
N GLY A 129 8.93 1.32 12.05
CA GLY A 129 9.63 0.80 13.23
C GLY A 129 10.37 -0.53 13.04
N ALA A 130 10.47 -1.04 11.80
CA ALA A 130 11.21 -2.28 11.53
C ALA A 130 12.73 -2.11 11.82
N PRO A 131 13.43 -3.12 12.37
CA PRO A 131 14.86 -3.03 12.69
C PRO A 131 15.77 -2.69 11.49
N ARG A 132 15.37 -3.15 10.30
CA ARG A 132 16.05 -2.85 9.01
C ARG A 132 15.15 -1.98 8.13
N CYS A 133 14.59 -0.91 8.70
CA CYS A 133 13.80 0.06 7.97
C CYS A 133 14.68 0.81 6.95
N ARG A 134 14.13 1.07 5.75
CA ARG A 134 14.82 1.83 4.70
C ARG A 134 14.86 3.34 4.94
N GLY A 135 14.14 3.84 5.94
CA GLY A 135 13.94 5.28 6.18
C GLY A 135 12.89 5.92 5.25
N THR A 136 12.62 5.32 4.08
CA THR A 136 11.65 5.78 3.08
C THR A 136 10.72 4.66 2.63
N MET A 137 9.48 5.00 2.24
CA MET A 137 8.55 4.07 1.62
C MET A 137 8.96 3.75 0.17
N LEU A 138 9.71 4.65 -0.48
CA LEU A 138 10.15 4.54 -1.87
C LEU A 138 11.13 3.39 -2.08
N VAL A 139 10.82 2.48 -2.99
CA VAL A 139 11.74 1.44 -3.46
C VAL A 139 12.57 1.99 -4.63
N GLY A 140 13.82 1.53 -4.74
CA GLY A 140 14.68 1.87 -5.89
C GLY A 140 14.01 1.55 -7.22
N ARG A 141 14.45 2.22 -8.31
CA ARG A 141 13.83 2.13 -9.64
C ARG A 141 13.52 0.67 -10.01
N ARG A 142 12.25 0.35 -10.28
CA ARG A 142 11.89 -0.91 -10.93
C ARG A 142 12.64 -0.95 -12.27
N ARG A 143 13.55 -1.91 -12.46
CA ARG A 143 13.91 -2.33 -13.82
C ARG A 143 12.59 -2.75 -14.49
N ARG A 144 12.20 -2.08 -15.58
CA ARG A 144 11.05 -2.48 -16.40
C ARG A 144 11.15 -3.99 -16.62
N GLN A 145 10.14 -4.75 -16.21
CA GLN A 145 10.06 -6.14 -16.63
C GLN A 145 9.98 -6.14 -18.16
N PRO A 146 10.85 -6.88 -18.86
CA PRO A 146 10.73 -7.02 -20.30
C PRO A 146 9.37 -7.64 -20.61
N ARG A 147 8.74 -7.15 -21.69
CA ARG A 147 7.47 -7.64 -22.22
C ARG A 147 7.56 -9.10 -22.61
#